data_AF-A0AAV2GSR4-F1
#
_entry.id   AF-A0AAV2GSR4-F1
#
_cell.length_a   1.000
_cell.length_b   1.000
_cell.length_c   1.000
_cell.angle_alpha   90.00
_cell.angle_beta   90.00
_cell.angle_gamma   90.00
#
_symmetry.space_group_name_H-M   'P 1'
#
loop_
_entity.id
_entity.type
_entity.pdbx_description
1 polymer ?
#
loop_
_entity_poly.entity_id
_entity_poly.type
_entity_poly.pdbx_seq_one_letter_code
_entity_poly.pdbx_strand_id
1 'polypeptide(L)'
;MDTVWKGNHRYITNQLGEVRMMLENSRQKTLSASGGTPFTYLRRKVSMQAIILMKEAEEELAARLEKNENSRCACHFSVTHGLRCGCQVMDGRARDIEIYPGDIHIYWRTLSYEHPPNAQEYVPQEEEAKCHLQELVDEVVRRGLEATKKAAKNVFRGLHPAEDNIHEPEVNESRKGRPAWSL
;
A
#
# COMPACT_ATOMS: atom_id res chain seq x y z
N MET A 1 -2.92 -50.35 -0.29
CA MET A 1 -1.68 -49.56 -0.06
C MET A 1 -1.91 -48.04 -0.10
N ASP A 2 -3.16 -47.56 0.06
CA ASP A 2 -3.53 -46.16 -0.29
C ASP A 2 -3.85 -45.24 0.90
N THR A 3 -4.06 -45.79 2.09
CA THR A 3 -4.51 -45.02 3.27
C THR A 3 -3.38 -44.20 3.89
N VAL A 4 -2.16 -44.75 3.91
CA VAL A 4 -0.97 -44.08 4.45
C VAL A 4 -0.55 -42.90 3.56
N TRP A 5 -0.57 -43.08 2.23
CA TRP A 5 -0.20 -42.01 1.29
C TRP A 5 -1.22 -40.86 1.33
N LYS A 6 -2.52 -41.17 1.34
CA LYS A 6 -3.59 -40.17 1.52
C LYS A 6 -3.49 -39.43 2.86
N GLY A 7 -3.16 -40.15 3.93
CA GLY A 7 -2.91 -39.55 5.25
C GLY A 7 -1.73 -38.57 5.24
N ASN A 8 -0.59 -38.99 4.70
CA ASN A 8 0.59 -38.14 4.59
C ASN A 8 0.37 -36.94 3.66
N HIS A 9 -0.30 -37.14 2.52
CA HIS A 9 -0.59 -36.05 1.59
C HIS A 9 -1.52 -35.01 2.22
N ARG A 10 -2.55 -35.45 2.96
CA ARG A 10 -3.43 -34.56 3.72
C ARG A 10 -2.68 -33.81 4.84
N TYR A 11 -1.77 -34.48 5.53
CA TYR A 11 -0.94 -33.85 6.56
C TYR A 11 -0.03 -32.76 5.97
N ILE A 12 0.67 -33.07 4.88
CA ILE A 12 1.57 -32.13 4.19
C ILE A 12 0.79 -30.92 3.65
N THR A 13 -0.36 -31.15 3.02
CA THR A 13 -1.19 -30.07 2.49
C THR A 13 -1.74 -29.15 3.59
N ASN A 14 -2.15 -29.72 4.73
CA ASN A 14 -2.56 -28.94 5.90
C ASN A 14 -1.41 -28.08 6.46
N GLN A 15 -0.22 -28.68 6.66
CA GLN A 15 0.97 -27.96 7.12
C GLN A 15 1.36 -26.83 6.17
N LEU A 16 1.29 -27.07 4.85
CA LEU A 16 1.54 -26.04 3.85
C LEU A 16 0.51 -24.90 3.93
N GLY A 17 -0.76 -25.23 4.16
CA GLY A 17 -1.83 -24.26 4.37
C GLY A 17 -1.60 -23.38 5.61
N GLU A 18 -1.21 -23.99 6.73
CA GLU A 18 -0.87 -23.28 7.97
C GLU A 18 0.31 -22.32 7.77
N VAL A 19 1.39 -22.80 7.13
CA VAL A 19 2.57 -21.97 6.83
C VAL A 19 2.19 -20.78 5.95
N ARG A 20 1.40 -21.00 4.89
CA ARG A 20 0.92 -19.92 4.01
C ARG A 20 0.09 -18.89 4.78
N MET A 21 -0.81 -19.35 5.63
CA MET A 21 -1.66 -18.46 6.45
C MET A 21 -0.81 -17.66 7.44
N MET A 22 0.16 -18.28 8.11
CA MET A 22 1.05 -17.59 9.05
C MET A 22 1.92 -16.55 8.35
N LEU A 23 2.46 -16.89 7.17
CA LEU A 23 3.19 -15.95 6.32
C LEU A 23 2.31 -14.78 5.88
N GLU A 24 1.07 -15.05 5.45
CA GLU A 24 0.13 -13.99 5.06
C GLU A 24 -0.21 -13.07 6.24
N ASN A 25 -0.44 -13.63 7.43
CA ASN A 25 -0.73 -12.86 8.63
C ASN A 25 0.47 -12.00 9.06
N SER A 26 1.68 -12.57 9.03
CA SER A 26 2.92 -11.82 9.30
C SER A 26 3.09 -10.69 8.29
N ARG A 27 2.91 -11.00 7.00
CA ARG A 27 2.95 -10.04 5.90
C ARG A 27 1.93 -8.91 6.10
N GLN A 28 0.68 -9.23 6.46
CA GLN A 28 -0.37 -8.24 6.72
C GLN A 28 -0.04 -7.32 7.89
N LYS A 29 0.50 -7.86 8.99
CA LYS A 29 0.94 -7.06 10.15
C LYS A 29 2.08 -6.11 9.78
N THR A 30 3.07 -6.58 9.03
CA THR A 30 4.17 -5.71 8.57
C THR A 30 3.66 -4.68 7.55
N LEU A 31 2.74 -5.04 6.65
CA LEU A 31 2.12 -4.13 5.68
C LEU A 31 1.29 -3.02 6.33
N SER A 32 0.62 -3.30 7.46
CA SER A 32 -0.07 -2.24 8.21
C SER A 32 0.90 -1.24 8.85
N ALA A 33 2.14 -1.64 9.17
CA ALA A 33 3.17 -0.75 9.69
C ALA A 33 3.84 0.12 8.60
N SER A 34 3.75 -0.32 7.34
CA SER A 34 4.20 0.43 6.15
C SER A 34 3.11 1.35 5.56
N GLY A 35 1.98 1.53 6.27
CA GLY A 35 0.74 2.01 5.69
C GLY A 35 0.80 3.38 5.02
N GLY A 36 0.20 3.45 3.83
CA GLY A 36 -0.05 4.67 3.07
C GLY A 36 0.76 4.78 1.77
N THR A 37 0.31 5.68 0.91
CA THR A 37 1.07 6.14 -0.26
C THR A 37 2.43 6.67 0.22
N PRO A 38 3.54 6.29 -0.43
CA PRO A 38 3.61 5.79 -1.81
C PRO A 38 3.78 4.26 -1.98
N PHE A 39 3.51 3.45 -0.94
CA PHE A 39 3.82 2.01 -0.94
C PHE A 39 2.61 1.09 -1.17
N THR A 40 1.42 1.65 -1.36
CA THR A 40 0.18 0.89 -1.44
C THR A 40 0.19 -0.07 -2.62
N TYR A 41 0.72 0.35 -3.77
CA TYR A 41 0.75 -0.48 -4.98
C TYR A 41 1.86 -1.54 -5.00
N LEU A 42 3.00 -1.25 -4.36
CA LEU A 42 4.09 -2.21 -4.18
C LEU A 42 3.71 -3.42 -3.33
N ARG A 43 2.64 -3.28 -2.54
CA ARG A 43 2.09 -4.32 -1.69
C ARG A 43 1.84 -5.59 -2.51
N ARG A 44 2.52 -6.69 -2.12
CA ARG A 44 2.46 -8.02 -2.74
C ARG A 44 3.21 -8.17 -4.08
N LYS A 45 3.73 -7.10 -4.67
CA LYS A 45 4.48 -7.12 -5.94
C LYS A 45 6.00 -7.05 -5.75
N VAL A 46 6.46 -6.57 -4.60
CA VAL A 46 7.89 -6.53 -4.22
C VAL A 46 8.13 -7.15 -2.86
N SER A 47 9.41 -7.45 -2.57
CA SER A 47 9.82 -7.97 -1.28
C SER A 47 9.55 -6.95 -0.17
N MET A 48 9.18 -7.47 1.01
CA MET A 48 8.95 -6.61 2.17
C MET A 48 10.21 -5.83 2.57
N GLN A 49 11.37 -6.45 2.41
CA GLN A 49 12.65 -5.83 2.74
C GLN A 49 12.90 -4.57 1.90
N ALA A 50 12.50 -4.56 0.63
CA ALA A 50 12.60 -3.36 -0.20
C ALA A 50 11.81 -2.19 0.36
N ILE A 51 10.58 -2.45 0.83
CA ILE A 51 9.69 -1.44 1.42
C ILE A 51 10.28 -0.90 2.72
N ILE A 52 10.82 -1.78 3.58
CA ILE A 52 11.47 -1.40 4.84
C ILE A 52 12.67 -0.47 4.57
N LEU A 53 13.57 -0.85 3.67
CA LEU A 53 14.75 -0.05 3.34
C LEU A 53 14.38 1.34 2.79
N MET A 54 13.36 1.42 1.92
CA MET A 54 12.89 2.71 1.39
C MET A 54 12.28 3.59 2.48
N LYS A 55 11.57 2.99 3.45
CA LYS A 55 10.98 3.71 4.58
C LYS A 55 12.05 4.22 5.55
N GLU A 56 13.03 3.38 5.89
CA GLU A 56 14.18 3.78 6.72
C GLU A 56 14.95 4.93 6.04
N ALA A 57 15.16 4.87 4.73
CA ALA A 57 15.80 5.94 3.98
C ALA A 57 15.01 7.27 3.97
N GLU A 58 13.67 7.21 3.97
CA GLU A 58 12.79 8.37 4.16
C GLU A 58 12.93 8.95 5.57
N GLU A 59 12.86 8.11 6.61
CA GLU A 59 12.96 8.51 8.02
C GLU A 59 14.33 9.11 8.35
N GLU A 60 15.42 8.50 7.86
CA GLU A 60 16.78 9.03 8.03
C GLU A 60 16.95 10.40 7.36
N LEU A 61 16.36 10.60 6.18
CA LEU A 61 16.41 11.89 5.49
C LEU A 61 15.61 12.95 6.25
N ALA A 62 14.41 12.61 6.73
CA ALA A 62 13.60 13.50 7.55
C ALA A 62 14.35 13.93 8.82
N ALA A 63 14.97 12.99 9.53
CA ALA A 63 15.75 13.28 10.74
C ALA A 63 16.98 14.18 10.48
N ARG A 64 17.62 14.07 9.31
CA ARG A 64 18.73 14.94 8.90
C ARG A 64 18.26 16.36 8.56
N LEU A 65 17.12 16.47 7.87
CA LEU A 65 16.50 17.76 7.55
C LEU A 65 16.09 18.52 8.82
N GLU A 66 15.52 17.84 9.82
CA GLU A 66 15.19 18.45 11.13
C GLU A 66 16.42 19.03 11.85
N LYS A 67 17.59 18.42 11.67
CA LYS A 67 18.85 18.87 12.29
C LYS A 67 19.53 20.03 11.57
N ASN A 68 18.95 20.56 10.48
CA ASN A 68 19.56 21.58 9.62
C ASN A 68 20.96 21.21 9.10
N GLU A 69 21.31 19.92 9.10
CA GLU A 69 22.45 19.46 8.31
C GLU A 69 22.13 19.76 6.85
N ASN A 70 23.11 20.18 6.04
CA ASN A 70 22.91 20.50 4.62
C ASN A 70 22.53 19.21 3.87
N SER A 71 21.25 18.85 3.94
CA SER A 71 20.75 17.50 3.76
C SER A 71 20.29 17.29 2.33
N ARG A 72 21.24 17.33 1.40
CA ARG A 72 20.99 16.76 0.07
C ARG A 72 20.80 15.25 0.24
N CYS A 73 19.74 14.72 -0.35
CA CYS A 73 19.60 13.27 -0.44
C CYS A 73 20.70 12.74 -1.36
N ALA A 74 21.50 11.79 -0.85
CA ALA A 74 22.63 11.24 -1.60
C ALA A 74 22.22 10.17 -2.63
N CYS A 75 20.92 9.94 -2.84
CA CYS A 75 20.33 8.93 -3.74
C CYS A 75 21.02 7.56 -3.76
N HIS A 76 21.72 7.19 -2.69
CA HIS A 76 22.61 6.04 -2.64
C HIS A 76 21.85 4.74 -2.92
N PHE A 77 20.67 4.59 -2.31
CA PHE A 77 19.78 3.44 -2.51
C PHE A 77 19.35 3.22 -3.96
N SER A 78 19.21 4.30 -4.75
CA SER A 78 18.88 4.17 -6.17
C SER A 78 20.05 3.61 -6.96
N VAL A 79 21.28 3.99 -6.63
CA VAL A 79 22.49 3.53 -7.31
C VAL A 79 22.88 2.12 -6.88
N THR A 80 22.84 1.81 -5.58
CA THR A 80 23.39 0.54 -5.06
C THR A 80 22.36 -0.58 -4.95
N HIS A 81 21.11 -0.24 -4.63
CA HIS A 81 20.06 -1.24 -4.42
C HIS A 81 19.01 -1.22 -5.52
N GLY A 82 19.00 -0.21 -6.40
CA GLY A 82 17.95 -0.05 -7.41
C GLY A 82 16.56 0.18 -6.79
N LEU A 83 16.54 0.88 -5.65
CA LEU A 83 15.34 1.29 -4.91
C LEU A 83 15.14 2.81 -5.00
N ARG A 84 13.94 3.31 -4.74
CA ARG A 84 13.71 4.77 -4.67
C ARG A 84 14.45 5.37 -3.47
N CYS A 85 15.06 6.54 -3.66
CA CYS A 85 15.71 7.26 -2.55
C CYS A 85 14.67 7.75 -1.54
N GLY A 86 15.09 7.99 -0.29
CA GLY A 86 14.25 8.68 0.69
C GLY A 86 13.65 9.98 0.17
N CYS A 87 14.38 10.73 -0.67
CA CYS A 87 13.87 11.94 -1.31
C CYS A 87 12.66 11.72 -2.22
N GLN A 88 12.69 10.67 -3.03
CA GLN A 88 11.65 10.30 -3.98
C GLN A 88 10.45 9.72 -3.25
N VAL A 89 10.69 9.00 -2.15
CA VAL A 89 9.63 8.49 -1.28
C VAL A 89 8.93 9.65 -0.59
N MET A 90 9.67 10.59 -0.01
CA MET A 90 9.11 11.80 0.62
C MET A 90 8.32 12.65 -0.38
N ASP A 91 8.84 12.87 -1.60
CA ASP A 91 8.13 13.61 -2.66
C ASP A 91 6.86 12.88 -3.12
N GLY A 92 6.95 11.55 -3.29
CA GLY A 92 5.79 10.71 -3.61
C GLY A 92 4.71 10.78 -2.53
N ARG A 93 5.11 10.71 -1.25
CA ARG A 93 4.18 10.88 -0.12
C ARG A 93 3.54 12.26 -0.10
N ALA A 94 4.32 13.33 -0.30
CA ALA A 94 3.82 14.70 -0.27
C ALA A 94 2.83 15.00 -1.40
N ARG A 95 2.99 14.32 -2.55
CA ARG A 95 2.14 14.49 -3.74
C ARG A 95 1.07 13.41 -3.90
N ASP A 96 0.98 12.48 -2.96
CA ASP A 96 0.10 11.30 -3.05
C ASP A 96 0.33 10.48 -4.34
N ILE A 97 1.59 10.33 -4.74
CA ILE A 97 2.01 9.56 -5.91
C ILE A 97 2.52 8.19 -5.46
N GLU A 98 1.94 7.12 -6.01
CA GLU A 98 2.38 5.74 -5.77
C GLU A 98 3.72 5.43 -6.45
N ILE A 99 4.54 4.60 -5.81
CA ILE A 99 5.72 3.98 -6.42
C ILE A 99 5.27 2.70 -7.14
N TYR A 100 5.70 2.56 -8.38
CA TYR A 100 5.34 1.41 -9.20
C TYR A 100 6.41 0.32 -9.12
N PRO A 101 6.05 -0.97 -9.22
CA PRO A 101 7.01 -2.05 -9.34
C PRO A 101 8.03 -1.79 -10.46
N GLY A 102 7.60 -1.19 -11.57
CA GLY A 102 8.47 -0.70 -12.66
C GLY A 102 9.65 0.17 -12.22
N ASP A 103 9.49 0.95 -11.15
CA ASP A 103 10.52 1.85 -10.59
C ASP A 103 11.56 1.15 -9.70
N ILE A 104 11.32 -0.13 -9.38
CA ILE A 104 12.13 -0.91 -8.46
C ILE A 104 12.89 -1.96 -9.23
N HIS A 105 14.16 -2.18 -8.92
CA HIS A 105 14.96 -3.19 -9.60
C HIS A 105 14.36 -4.60 -9.47
N ILE A 106 14.44 -5.40 -10.55
CA ILE A 106 13.81 -6.73 -10.65
C ILE A 106 14.20 -7.68 -9.51
N TYR A 107 15.41 -7.51 -8.94
CA TYR A 107 15.88 -8.23 -7.76
C TYR A 107 14.90 -8.18 -6.58
N TRP A 108 14.15 -7.08 -6.42
CA TRP A 108 13.19 -6.92 -5.34
C TRP A 108 11.78 -7.37 -5.72
N ARG A 109 11.50 -7.57 -7.02
CA ARG A 109 10.21 -8.04 -7.54
C ARG A 109 10.05 -9.57 -7.50
N THR A 110 11.16 -10.29 -7.30
CA THR A 110 11.32 -11.75 -7.50
C THR A 110 10.60 -12.67 -6.51
N LEU A 111 9.81 -12.16 -5.56
CA LEU A 111 9.11 -12.98 -4.56
C LEU A 111 7.62 -13.21 -4.89
N SER A 112 7.28 -13.32 -6.18
CA SER A 112 5.99 -13.89 -6.59
C SER A 112 6.10 -15.42 -6.64
N TYR A 113 5.54 -16.10 -5.63
CA TYR A 113 5.50 -17.58 -5.58
C TYR A 113 4.63 -18.22 -6.67
N GLU A 114 3.74 -17.43 -7.29
CA GLU A 114 2.77 -17.93 -8.28
C GLU A 114 3.32 -17.87 -9.71
N HIS A 115 4.21 -16.91 -9.99
CA HIS A 115 4.82 -16.71 -11.30
C HIS A 115 6.28 -16.28 -11.11
N PRO A 116 7.26 -17.17 -11.32
CA PRO A 116 8.67 -16.76 -11.30
C PRO A 116 8.88 -15.67 -12.36
N PRO A 117 9.67 -14.63 -12.07
CA PRO A 117 9.91 -13.56 -13.02
C PRO A 117 10.80 -14.09 -14.15
N ASN A 118 10.18 -14.66 -15.18
CA ASN A 118 10.77 -14.52 -16.51
C ASN A 118 10.83 -13.03 -16.80
N ALA A 119 11.97 -12.58 -17.32
CA ALA A 119 12.31 -11.19 -17.61
C ALA A 119 11.05 -10.36 -17.88
N GLN A 120 10.57 -9.66 -16.86
CA GLN A 120 9.38 -8.82 -16.99
C GLN A 120 9.72 -7.77 -18.04
N GLU A 121 9.06 -7.86 -19.18
CA GLU A 121 9.11 -6.82 -20.20
C GLU A 121 8.74 -5.50 -19.52
N TYR A 122 9.52 -4.46 -19.75
CA TYR A 122 9.26 -3.15 -19.14
C TYR A 122 7.86 -2.68 -19.57
N VAL A 123 6.93 -2.66 -18.63
CA VAL A 123 5.57 -2.13 -18.85
C VAL A 123 5.61 -0.63 -18.57
N PRO A 124 5.15 0.21 -19.50
CA PRO A 124 5.02 1.64 -19.25
C PRO A 124 4.15 1.91 -18.01
N GLN A 125 4.53 2.90 -17.20
CA GLN A 125 3.86 3.21 -15.93
C GLN A 125 2.35 3.48 -16.08
N GLU A 126 1.94 4.11 -17.19
CA GLU A 126 0.51 4.35 -17.48
C GLU A 126 -0.26 3.03 -17.64
N GLU A 127 0.32 2.08 -18.38
CA GLU A 127 -0.30 0.77 -18.58
C GLU A 127 -0.31 -0.03 -17.28
N GLU A 128 0.76 0.08 -16.49
CA GLU A 128 0.83 -0.53 -15.16
C GLU A 128 -0.22 0.04 -14.20
N ALA A 129 -0.53 1.34 -14.28
CA ALA A 129 -1.61 1.98 -13.51
C ALA A 129 -3.01 1.50 -13.94
N LYS A 130 -3.26 1.34 -15.25
CA LYS A 130 -4.52 0.80 -15.78
C LYS A 130 -4.71 -0.64 -15.33
N CYS A 131 -3.68 -1.47 -15.45
CA CYS A 131 -3.68 -2.85 -14.96
C CYS A 131 -3.98 -2.91 -13.46
N HIS A 132 -3.36 -2.04 -12.66
CA HIS A 132 -3.65 -1.99 -11.22
C HIS A 132 -5.12 -1.67 -10.92
N LEU A 133 -5.67 -0.66 -11.60
CA LEU A 133 -7.07 -0.28 -11.41
C LEU A 133 -8.00 -1.45 -11.77
N GLN A 134 -7.72 -2.15 -12.87
CA GLN A 134 -8.48 -3.34 -13.27
C GLN A 134 -8.38 -4.47 -12.23
N GLU A 135 -7.18 -4.77 -11.71
CA GLU A 135 -6.99 -5.76 -10.65
C GLU A 135 -7.82 -5.43 -9.40
N LEU A 136 -7.87 -4.16 -9.01
CA LEU A 136 -8.67 -3.70 -7.87
C LEU A 136 -10.17 -3.84 -8.15
N VAL A 137 -10.63 -3.49 -9.36
CA VAL A 137 -12.02 -3.68 -9.78
C VAL A 137 -12.39 -5.17 -9.70
N ASP A 138 -11.57 -6.05 -10.25
CA ASP A 138 -11.78 -7.50 -10.22
C ASP A 138 -11.81 -8.05 -8.80
N GLU A 139 -10.92 -7.57 -7.92
CA GLU A 139 -10.90 -7.96 -6.52
C GLU A 139 -12.18 -7.50 -5.79
N VAL A 140 -12.63 -6.28 -6.02
CA VAL A 140 -13.85 -5.73 -5.42
C VAL A 140 -15.08 -6.52 -5.88
N VAL A 141 -15.17 -6.81 -7.18
CA VAL A 141 -16.26 -7.61 -7.75
C VAL A 141 -16.28 -9.01 -7.13
N ARG A 142 -15.12 -9.65 -6.99
CA ARG A 142 -14.99 -10.97 -6.36
C ARG A 142 -15.44 -10.99 -4.89
N ARG A 143 -15.32 -9.86 -4.18
CA ARG A 143 -15.78 -9.71 -2.78
C ARG A 143 -17.30 -9.54 -2.66
N GLY A 144 -18.02 -9.32 -3.77
CA GLY A 144 -19.48 -9.34 -3.83
C GLY A 144 -20.15 -7.96 -3.93
N LEU A 145 -21.49 -7.98 -3.95
CA LEU A 145 -22.32 -6.82 -4.29
C LEU A 145 -22.13 -5.62 -3.35
N GLU A 146 -22.10 -5.85 -2.04
CA GLU A 146 -21.98 -4.77 -1.06
C GLU A 146 -20.61 -4.09 -1.09
N ALA A 147 -19.53 -4.86 -1.30
CA ALA A 147 -18.20 -4.31 -1.52
C ALA A 147 -18.17 -3.45 -2.81
N THR A 148 -18.82 -3.92 -3.87
CA THR A 148 -18.92 -3.22 -5.16
C THR A 148 -19.66 -1.90 -5.02
N LYS A 149 -20.84 -1.89 -4.38
CA LYS A 149 -21.61 -0.65 -4.12
C LYS A 149 -20.81 0.37 -3.32
N LYS A 150 -20.13 -0.10 -2.26
CA LYS A 150 -19.32 0.77 -1.40
C LYS A 150 -18.14 1.37 -2.16
N ALA A 151 -17.42 0.56 -2.94
CA ALA A 151 -16.32 1.02 -3.77
C ALA A 151 -16.80 2.03 -4.82
N ALA A 152 -17.88 1.72 -5.54
CA ALA A 152 -18.47 2.62 -6.54
C ALA A 152 -18.83 3.99 -5.93
N LYS A 153 -19.46 4.01 -4.74
CA LYS A 153 -19.77 5.26 -4.02
C LYS A 153 -18.51 6.05 -3.66
N ASN A 154 -17.42 5.39 -3.27
CA ASN A 154 -16.18 6.07 -2.91
C ASN A 154 -15.48 6.64 -4.15
N VAL A 155 -15.42 5.87 -5.24
CA VAL A 155 -14.86 6.33 -6.52
C VAL A 155 -15.67 7.50 -7.06
N PHE A 156 -17.00 7.42 -7.04
CA PHE A 156 -17.88 8.50 -7.48
C PHE A 156 -17.60 9.80 -6.72
N ARG A 157 -17.51 9.76 -5.39
CA ARG A 157 -17.18 10.93 -4.56
C ARG A 157 -15.79 11.50 -4.87
N GLY A 158 -14.81 10.64 -5.14
CA GLY A 158 -13.47 11.08 -5.54
C GLY A 158 -13.43 11.75 -6.92
N LEU A 159 -14.23 11.26 -7.88
CA LEU A 159 -14.30 11.81 -9.24
C LEU A 159 -15.20 13.05 -9.34
N HIS A 160 -16.22 13.14 -8.49
CA HIS A 160 -17.21 14.21 -8.49
C HIS A 160 -17.28 14.91 -7.13
N PRO A 161 -16.18 15.54 -6.65
CA PRO A 161 -16.12 16.16 -5.32
C PRO A 161 -17.10 17.33 -5.15
N ALA A 162 -17.51 17.97 -6.25
CA ALA A 162 -18.48 19.07 -6.24
C ALA A 162 -19.94 18.61 -6.02
N GLU A 163 -20.24 17.31 -6.17
CA GLU A 163 -21.59 16.76 -5.99
C GLU A 163 -21.84 16.23 -4.57
N ASP A 164 -20.79 16.12 -3.73
CA ASP A 164 -20.93 15.97 -2.29
C ASP A 164 -21.38 17.33 -1.71
N ASN A 165 -22.69 17.61 -1.74
CA ASN A 165 -23.35 18.79 -1.16
C ASN A 165 -23.24 18.84 0.39
N ILE A 166 -22.04 18.62 0.93
CA ILE A 166 -21.72 18.71 2.34
C ILE A 166 -21.12 20.09 2.57
N HIS A 167 -21.97 21.07 2.85
CA HIS A 167 -21.53 22.36 3.35
C HIS A 167 -21.14 22.23 4.83
N GLU A 168 -20.08 22.93 5.24
CA GLU A 168 -19.78 23.12 6.65
C GLU A 168 -21.04 23.72 7.32
N PRO A 169 -21.58 23.10 8.38
CA PRO A 169 -22.77 23.63 9.02
C PRO A 169 -22.45 25.02 9.55
N GLU A 170 -23.33 25.99 9.26
CA GLU A 170 -23.18 27.35 9.77
C GLU A 170 -22.99 27.31 11.29
N VAL A 171 -21.94 27.98 11.76
CA VAL A 171 -21.65 28.08 13.19
C VAL A 171 -22.86 28.71 13.86
N ASN A 172 -23.54 27.95 14.71
CA ASN A 172 -24.64 28.47 15.49
C ASN A 172 -24.08 29.43 16.55
N GLU A 173 -24.02 30.72 16.24
CA GLU A 173 -23.56 31.78 17.16
C GLU A 173 -24.47 31.91 18.40
N SER A 174 -25.67 31.33 18.36
CA SER A 174 -26.53 31.27 19.53
C SER A 174 -25.99 30.24 20.53
N ARG A 175 -25.15 30.71 21.45
CA ARG A 175 -24.90 30.00 22.70
C ARG A 175 -26.25 29.85 23.42
N LYS A 176 -26.94 28.72 23.25
CA LYS A 176 -27.94 28.27 24.23
C LYS A 176 -27.20 27.89 25.51
N GLY A 177 -26.73 28.91 26.22
CA GLY A 177 -26.26 28.79 27.59
C GLY A 177 -27.44 28.46 28.51
N ARG A 178 -27.14 27.69 29.56
CA ARG A 178 -28.03 27.44 30.70
C ARG A 178 -28.54 28.80 31.24
N PRO A 179 -29.84 28.96 31.54
CA PRO A 179 -30.35 30.21 32.10
C PRO A 179 -29.61 30.53 33.40
N ALA A 180 -29.17 31.79 33.53
CA ALA A 180 -28.58 32.28 34.76
C ALA A 180 -29.68 32.30 35.83
N TRP A 181 -29.48 31.55 36.91
CA TRP A 181 -30.33 31.64 38.08
C TRP A 181 -30.12 33.03 38.68
N SER A 182 -31.15 33.88 38.60
CA SER A 182 -31.23 35.12 39.37
C SER A 182 -31.37 34.78 40.85
N LEU A 183 -30.60 35.48 41.68
CA LEU A 183 -30.54 35.45 43.15
C LEU A 183 -31.90 35.27 43.85
#